data_AF-A0A3E0IN44-F1
#
_entry.id   AF-A0A3E0IN44-F1
#
_cell.length_a   1.000
_cell.length_b   1.000
_cell.length_c   1.000
_cell.angle_alpha   90.00
_cell.angle_beta   90.00
_cell.angle_gamma   90.00
#
_symmetry.space_group_name_H-M   'P 1'
#
loop_
_entity.id
_entity.type
_entity.pdbx_description
1 polymer ?
#
loop_
_entity_poly.entity_id
_entity_poly.type
_entity_poly.pdbx_seq_one_letter_code
_entity_poly.pdbx_strand_id
1 'polypeptide(L)'
;MQFDVHRHDTYRTLREQVATRFSEVEQMTPIHLKDVLTDVKEMPFETVIHLESVVFDFEFDYQQCTATLMHPNVADADIDIYLYKTLEGYDIKMMYNREQFDDLTVNTYANLIQTLCQQGIERPDISMKEMSLMTTAQDEALLEALQQVDTLPHRTVPELFEEQVQSALTRTALRYGETSLTYEALDRQTNQMARQLRQMGI
;
A
#
# COMPACT_ATOMS: atom_id res chain seq x y z
N MET A 1 -25.80 4.70 2.27
CA MET A 1 -25.94 4.15 0.90
C MET A 1 -24.94 3.01 0.77
N GLN A 2 -25.33 1.85 0.23
CA GLN A 2 -24.39 0.74 -0.01
C GLN A 2 -24.01 0.74 -1.49
N PHE A 3 -22.73 0.56 -1.78
CA PHE A 3 -22.20 0.33 -3.11
C PHE A 3 -21.61 -1.07 -3.18
N ASP A 4 -21.97 -1.83 -4.20
CA ASP A 4 -21.40 -3.15 -4.44
C ASP A 4 -20.35 -3.04 -5.55
N VAL A 5 -19.10 -3.36 -5.22
CA VAL A 5 -17.99 -3.34 -6.19
C VAL A 5 -17.69 -4.77 -6.63
N HIS A 6 -18.01 -5.11 -7.88
CA HIS A 6 -17.70 -6.42 -8.41
C HIS A 6 -16.34 -6.41 -9.13
N ARG A 7 -15.55 -7.47 -8.89
CA ARG A 7 -14.20 -7.62 -9.46
C ARG A 7 -14.13 -7.54 -10.98
N HIS A 8 -15.18 -8.00 -11.67
CA HIS A 8 -15.22 -8.05 -13.14
C HIS A 8 -15.87 -6.81 -13.75
N ASP A 9 -16.46 -5.93 -12.95
CA ASP A 9 -16.98 -4.67 -13.46
C ASP A 9 -15.82 -3.81 -13.94
N THR A 10 -16.12 -2.92 -14.87
CA THR A 10 -15.16 -1.92 -15.32
C THR A 10 -15.28 -0.66 -14.49
N TYR A 11 -14.23 0.17 -14.46
CA TYR A 11 -14.28 1.48 -13.82
C TYR A 11 -15.44 2.34 -14.36
N ARG A 12 -15.71 2.29 -15.67
CA ARG A 12 -16.85 2.96 -16.30
C ARG A 12 -18.18 2.51 -15.70
N THR A 13 -18.39 1.19 -15.60
CA THR A 13 -19.63 0.62 -15.05
C THR A 13 -19.81 1.02 -13.59
N LEU A 14 -18.75 0.96 -12.78
CA LEU A 14 -18.80 1.41 -11.39
C LEU A 14 -19.17 2.88 -11.29
N ARG A 15 -18.55 3.75 -12.12
CA ARG A 15 -18.86 5.18 -12.16
C ARG A 15 -20.32 5.44 -12.51
N GLU A 16 -20.88 4.69 -13.47
CA GLU A 16 -22.29 4.81 -13.86
C GLU A 16 -23.25 4.34 -12.77
N GLN A 17 -22.93 3.23 -12.09
CA GLN A 17 -23.70 2.75 -10.94
C GLN A 17 -23.70 3.78 -9.80
N VAL A 18 -22.52 4.31 -9.47
CA VAL A 18 -22.36 5.33 -8.43
C VAL A 18 -23.15 6.58 -8.77
N ALA A 19 -23.02 7.11 -9.99
CA ALA A 19 -23.75 8.30 -10.45
C ALA A 19 -25.27 8.09 -10.43
N THR A 20 -25.74 6.93 -10.87
CA THR A 20 -27.17 6.58 -10.85
C THR A 20 -27.69 6.58 -9.42
N ARG A 21 -26.98 5.91 -8.51
CA ARG A 21 -27.39 5.81 -7.10
C ARG A 21 -27.38 7.16 -6.39
N PHE A 22 -26.41 8.02 -6.70
CA PHE A 22 -26.40 9.40 -6.20
C PHE A 22 -27.61 10.20 -6.67
N SER A 23 -27.93 10.14 -7.97
CA SER A 23 -29.09 10.84 -8.50
C SER A 23 -30.41 10.37 -7.90
N GLU A 24 -30.53 9.07 -7.59
CA GLU A 24 -31.70 8.54 -6.87
C GLU A 24 -31.83 9.12 -5.46
N VAL A 25 -30.71 9.22 -4.73
CA VAL A 25 -30.73 9.74 -3.35
C VAL A 25 -30.92 11.25 -3.29
N GLU A 26 -30.37 12.02 -4.24
CA GLU A 26 -30.64 13.48 -4.34
C GLU A 26 -32.14 13.79 -4.53
N GLN A 27 -32.90 12.86 -5.11
CA GLN A 27 -34.35 13.01 -5.28
C GLN A 27 -35.15 12.61 -4.04
N MET A 28 -34.52 11.99 -3.03
CA MET A 28 -35.18 11.61 -1.78
C MET A 28 -35.25 12.82 -0.84
N THR A 29 -36.23 12.80 0.08
CA THR A 29 -36.29 13.80 1.15
C THR A 29 -35.04 13.67 2.02
N PRO A 30 -34.27 14.76 2.24
CA PRO A 30 -33.10 14.71 3.11
C PRO A 30 -33.52 14.31 4.53
N ILE A 31 -32.83 13.33 5.09
CA ILE A 31 -32.96 12.94 6.50
C ILE A 31 -31.62 13.28 7.15
N HIS A 32 -31.61 14.04 8.24
CA HIS A 32 -30.34 14.29 8.92
C HIS A 32 -29.83 12.99 9.52
N LEU A 33 -28.56 12.70 9.32
CA LEU A 33 -27.93 11.47 9.83
C LEU A 33 -28.12 11.32 11.34
N LYS A 34 -28.03 12.43 12.10
CA LYS A 34 -28.30 12.46 13.55
C LYS A 34 -29.70 11.94 13.93
N ASP A 35 -30.69 12.12 13.06
CA ASP A 35 -32.07 11.69 13.32
C ASP A 35 -32.20 10.16 13.14
N VAL A 36 -31.40 9.59 12.24
CA VAL A 36 -31.30 8.14 11.99
C VAL A 36 -30.46 7.44 13.06
N LEU A 37 -29.44 8.12 13.60
CA LEU A 37 -28.50 7.58 14.58
C LEU A 37 -28.95 7.73 16.03
N THR A 38 -30.19 8.15 16.28
CA THR A 38 -30.73 8.47 17.61
C THR A 38 -30.56 7.37 18.66
N ASP A 39 -30.49 6.10 18.26
CA ASP A 39 -30.32 4.94 19.15
C ASP A 39 -28.93 4.26 19.08
N VAL A 40 -27.96 4.86 18.39
CA VAL A 40 -26.62 4.28 18.22
C VAL A 40 -25.61 5.02 19.11
N LYS A 41 -24.89 4.29 19.97
CA LYS A 41 -23.92 4.88 20.91
C LYS A 41 -22.64 5.38 20.23
N GLU A 42 -22.28 4.82 19.09
CA GLU A 42 -21.06 5.08 18.33
C GLU A 42 -21.39 5.11 16.84
N MET A 43 -20.54 5.75 16.04
CA MET A 43 -20.74 5.79 14.59
C MET A 43 -20.70 4.38 14.02
N PRO A 44 -21.74 3.94 13.26
CA PRO A 44 -21.79 2.57 12.73
C PRO A 44 -20.88 2.36 11.51
N PHE A 45 -20.15 3.39 11.08
CA PHE A 45 -19.27 3.37 9.92
C PHE A 45 -17.89 3.89 10.32
N GLU A 46 -16.84 3.16 9.94
CA GLU A 46 -15.43 3.57 10.12
C GLU A 46 -15.04 4.70 9.16
N THR A 47 -15.73 4.82 8.02
CA THR A 47 -15.48 5.85 7.00
C THR A 47 -16.78 6.47 6.51
N VAL A 48 -16.81 7.80 6.42
CA VAL A 48 -17.95 8.57 5.90
C VAL A 48 -17.49 9.44 4.73
N ILE A 49 -18.29 9.46 3.65
CA ILE A 49 -18.04 10.32 2.49
C ILE A 49 -19.10 11.43 2.47
N HIS A 50 -18.64 12.67 2.59
CA HIS A 50 -19.45 13.87 2.54
C HIS A 50 -19.37 14.49 1.14
N LEU A 51 -20.54 14.76 0.57
CA LEU A 51 -20.71 15.44 -0.73
C LEU A 51 -21.33 16.82 -0.55
N GLU A 52 -21.18 17.39 0.64
CA GLU A 52 -21.80 18.66 0.96
C GLU A 52 -21.17 19.79 0.15
N SER A 53 -22.05 20.65 -0.36
CA SER A 53 -21.67 21.97 -0.86
C SER A 53 -21.00 22.75 0.27
N VAL A 54 -19.99 23.55 -0.09
CA VAL A 54 -19.40 24.59 0.76
C VAL A 54 -20.52 25.38 1.47
N VAL A 55 -20.66 25.19 2.79
CA VAL A 55 -21.64 25.93 3.60
C VAL A 55 -20.94 27.15 4.19
N PHE A 56 -21.51 28.33 3.97
CA PHE A 56 -21.12 29.54 4.67
C PHE A 56 -22.10 29.77 5.80
N ASP A 57 -21.57 30.00 7.00
CA ASP A 57 -22.37 30.55 8.08
C ASP A 57 -22.31 32.08 8.00
N PHE A 58 -23.46 32.72 8.04
CA PHE A 58 -23.59 34.17 7.94
C PHE A 58 -24.10 34.72 9.27
N GLU A 59 -23.21 35.39 9.99
CA GLU A 59 -23.56 36.11 11.21
C GLU A 59 -23.85 37.58 10.90
N PHE A 60 -24.94 38.10 11.47
CA PHE A 60 -25.37 39.49 11.34
C PHE A 60 -25.46 40.15 12.71
N ASP A 61 -24.79 41.30 12.91
CA ASP A 61 -24.87 42.07 14.16
C ASP A 61 -25.52 43.46 13.99
N TYR A 62 -26.39 43.62 12.99
CA TYR A 62 -26.99 44.88 12.54
C TYR A 62 -26.00 45.95 12.01
N GLN A 63 -24.68 45.78 12.17
CA GLN A 63 -23.65 46.69 11.64
C GLN A 63 -22.76 46.04 10.58
N GLN A 64 -22.55 44.73 10.67
CA GLN A 64 -21.74 43.94 9.74
C GLN A 64 -22.39 42.57 9.49
N CYS A 65 -22.01 42.00 8.35
CA CYS A 65 -22.30 40.62 7.99
C CYS A 65 -20.95 39.92 7.80
N THR A 66 -20.69 38.89 8.60
CA THR A 66 -19.49 38.06 8.48
C THR A 66 -19.87 36.70 7.93
N ALA A 67 -19.21 36.31 6.85
CA ALA A 67 -19.35 34.99 6.26
C ALA A 67 -18.15 34.14 6.70
N THR A 68 -18.42 33.06 7.42
CA THR A 68 -17.39 32.08 7.78
C THR A 68 -17.58 30.84 6.94
N LEU A 69 -16.51 30.44 6.26
CA LEU A 69 -16.50 29.16 5.58
C LEU A 69 -16.50 28.03 6.63
N MET A 70 -17.57 27.26 6.66
CA MET A 70 -17.66 26.10 7.55
C MET A 70 -16.87 24.96 6.91
N HIS A 71 -15.70 24.68 7.49
CA HIS A 71 -15.09 23.39 7.37
C HIS A 71 -15.42 22.60 8.64
N PRO A 72 -15.82 21.33 8.53
CA PRO A 72 -15.80 20.45 9.68
C PRO A 72 -14.37 20.47 10.26
N ASN A 73 -14.27 20.63 11.57
CA ASN A 73 -13.00 20.74 12.30
C ASN A 73 -12.70 19.48 13.14
N VAL A 74 -13.60 18.51 13.11
CA VAL A 74 -13.50 17.22 13.80
C VAL A 74 -14.05 16.17 12.83
N ALA A 75 -13.44 14.98 12.83
CA ALA A 75 -13.97 13.85 12.06
C ALA A 75 -15.15 13.22 12.83
N ASP A 76 -16.26 12.98 12.13
CA ASP A 76 -17.42 12.30 12.68
C ASP A 76 -17.15 10.79 12.80
N ALA A 77 -16.46 10.20 11.81
CA ALA A 77 -15.95 8.82 11.84
C ALA A 77 -14.42 8.77 12.04
N ASP A 78 -13.84 7.57 11.98
CA ASP A 78 -12.38 7.45 12.07
C ASP A 78 -11.68 8.13 10.88
N ILE A 79 -12.30 8.09 9.69
CA ILE A 79 -11.92 8.86 8.50
C ILE A 79 -13.15 9.46 7.83
N ASP A 80 -13.16 10.78 7.65
CA ASP A 80 -14.14 11.47 6.83
C ASP A 80 -13.48 11.94 5.53
N ILE A 81 -14.16 11.71 4.40
CA ILE A 81 -13.72 12.14 3.08
C ILE A 81 -14.73 13.14 2.53
N TYR A 82 -14.27 14.36 2.25
CA TYR A 82 -15.07 15.43 1.68
C TYR A 82 -14.75 15.60 0.21
N LEU A 83 -15.76 15.53 -0.65
CA LEU A 83 -15.63 15.73 -2.08
C LEU A 83 -16.34 17.02 -2.51
N TYR A 84 -15.58 17.98 -3.03
CA TYR A 84 -16.10 19.27 -3.48
C TYR A 84 -16.02 19.36 -4.99
N LYS A 85 -17.12 19.74 -5.64
CA LYS A 85 -17.08 20.10 -7.06
C LYS A 85 -16.52 21.51 -7.21
N THR A 86 -15.50 21.66 -8.05
CA THR A 86 -14.90 22.95 -8.41
C THR A 86 -15.20 23.27 -9.88
N LEU A 87 -14.79 24.46 -10.34
CA LEU A 87 -14.86 24.80 -11.77
C LEU A 87 -13.90 23.95 -12.62
N GLU A 88 -12.81 23.47 -12.02
CA GLU A 88 -11.74 22.75 -12.70
C GLU A 88 -11.84 21.23 -12.51
N GLY A 89 -12.75 20.74 -11.65
CA GLY A 89 -12.94 19.32 -11.41
C GLY A 89 -13.53 19.04 -10.03
N TYR A 90 -12.81 18.23 -9.25
CA TYR A 90 -13.19 17.88 -7.89
C TYR A 90 -11.98 18.00 -6.96
N ASP A 91 -12.20 18.57 -5.78
CA ASP A 91 -11.24 18.57 -4.68
C ASP A 91 -11.64 17.53 -3.65
N ILE A 92 -10.67 16.78 -3.13
CA ILE A 92 -10.86 15.79 -2.07
C ILE A 92 -10.13 16.27 -0.82
N LYS A 93 -10.82 16.35 0.32
CA LYS A 93 -10.20 16.54 1.63
C LYS A 93 -10.46 15.33 2.50
N MET A 94 -9.43 14.88 3.21
CA MET A 94 -9.55 13.80 4.19
C MET A 94 -9.32 14.36 5.59
N MET A 95 -10.20 14.01 6.51
CA MET A 95 -10.07 14.26 7.95
C MET A 95 -10.06 12.93 8.68
N TYR A 96 -9.31 12.82 9.77
CA TYR A 96 -9.16 11.54 10.45
C TYR A 96 -8.89 11.70 11.95
N ASN A 97 -9.28 10.69 12.71
CA ASN A 97 -8.97 10.58 14.12
C ASN A 97 -7.49 10.19 14.31
N ARG A 98 -6.70 11.10 14.88
CA ARG A 98 -5.27 10.90 15.15
C ARG A 98 -4.97 9.88 16.26
N GLU A 99 -5.95 9.48 17.04
CA GLU A 99 -5.80 8.37 17.98
C GLU A 99 -5.78 7.01 17.27
N GLN A 100 -6.40 6.91 16.09
CA GLN A 100 -6.55 5.69 15.31
C GLN A 100 -5.60 5.62 14.11
N PHE A 101 -5.34 6.77 13.47
CA PHE A 101 -4.55 6.84 12.24
C PHE A 101 -3.45 7.89 12.34
N ASP A 102 -2.26 7.54 11.85
CA ASP A 102 -1.17 8.49 11.69
C ASP A 102 -1.18 9.16 10.30
N ASP A 103 -0.43 10.25 10.19
CA ASP A 103 -0.31 11.03 8.96
C ASP A 103 0.26 10.18 7.80
N LEU A 104 1.12 9.20 8.10
CA LEU A 104 1.72 8.33 7.08
C LEU A 104 0.65 7.45 6.42
N THR A 105 -0.18 6.79 7.24
CA THR A 105 -1.23 5.87 6.80
C THR A 105 -2.25 6.59 5.93
N VAL A 106 -2.70 7.77 6.38
CA VAL A 106 -3.67 8.57 5.63
C VAL A 106 -3.10 9.09 4.32
N ASN A 107 -1.82 9.48 4.28
CA ASN A 107 -1.14 9.82 3.04
C ASN A 107 -1.04 8.63 2.08
N THR A 108 -0.80 7.42 2.58
CA THR A 108 -0.83 6.19 1.77
C THR A 108 -2.22 5.99 1.14
N TYR A 109 -3.30 6.17 1.90
CA TYR A 109 -4.66 6.09 1.36
C TYR A 109 -4.95 7.18 0.33
N ALA A 110 -4.51 8.41 0.56
CA ALA A 110 -4.67 9.49 -0.42
C ALA A 110 -3.95 9.17 -1.74
N ASN A 111 -2.71 8.69 -1.67
CA ASN A 111 -1.95 8.26 -2.86
C ASN A 111 -2.61 7.08 -3.58
N LEU A 112 -3.20 6.14 -2.82
CA LEU A 112 -3.94 5.03 -3.40
C LEU A 112 -5.16 5.52 -4.18
N ILE A 113 -5.98 6.39 -3.58
CA ILE A 113 -7.15 7.00 -4.22
C ILE A 113 -6.72 7.73 -5.51
N GLN A 114 -5.66 8.54 -5.44
CA GLN A 114 -5.13 9.24 -6.60
C GLN A 114 -4.72 8.26 -7.72
N THR A 115 -3.98 7.20 -7.37
CA THR A 115 -3.49 6.19 -8.32
C THR A 115 -4.64 5.43 -8.98
N LEU A 116 -5.69 5.10 -8.23
CA LEU A 116 -6.88 4.45 -8.75
C LEU A 116 -7.69 5.39 -9.66
N CYS A 117 -7.90 6.64 -9.24
CA CYS A 117 -8.56 7.65 -10.06
C CYS A 117 -7.84 7.86 -11.39
N GLN A 118 -6.50 7.98 -11.36
CA GLN A 118 -5.71 8.15 -12.57
C GLN A 118 -5.85 6.97 -13.53
N GLN A 119 -5.74 5.73 -13.03
CA GLN A 119 -5.92 4.53 -13.84
C GLN A 119 -7.31 4.45 -14.48
N GLY A 120 -8.35 4.80 -13.72
CA GLY A 120 -9.73 4.80 -14.22
C GLY A 120 -9.99 5.89 -15.26
N ILE A 121 -9.34 7.05 -15.14
CA ILE A 121 -9.41 8.13 -16.13
C ILE A 121 -8.71 7.72 -17.43
N GLU A 122 -7.51 7.14 -17.34
CA GLU A 122 -6.72 6.71 -18.50
C GLU A 122 -7.33 5.51 -19.22
N ARG A 123 -7.89 4.55 -18.46
CA ARG A 123 -8.45 3.30 -18.98
C ARG A 123 -9.85 3.07 -18.39
N PRO A 124 -10.90 3.75 -18.87
CA PRO A 124 -12.24 3.62 -18.30
C PRO A 124 -12.81 2.20 -18.34
N ASP A 125 -12.37 1.39 -19.30
CA ASP A 125 -12.83 0.00 -19.48
C ASP A 125 -11.94 -1.02 -18.75
N ILE A 126 -10.99 -0.55 -17.92
CA ILE A 126 -10.20 -1.44 -17.04
C ILE A 126 -11.10 -2.15 -16.06
N SER A 127 -10.88 -3.45 -15.87
CA SER A 127 -11.59 -4.21 -14.83
C SER A 127 -11.12 -3.78 -13.44
N MET A 128 -12.03 -3.75 -12.46
CA MET A 128 -11.69 -3.47 -11.05
C MET A 128 -10.61 -4.42 -10.52
N LYS A 129 -10.55 -5.67 -10.99
CA LYS A 129 -9.49 -6.64 -10.63
C LYS A 129 -8.10 -6.26 -11.16
N GLU A 130 -8.03 -5.53 -12.26
CA GLU A 130 -6.78 -5.17 -12.94
C GLU A 130 -6.24 -3.81 -12.49
N MET A 131 -7.01 -3.05 -11.69
CA MET A 131 -6.53 -1.81 -11.10
C MET A 131 -5.42 -2.11 -10.09
N SER A 132 -4.27 -1.50 -10.30
CA SER A 132 -3.13 -1.65 -9.40
C SER A 132 -3.32 -0.79 -8.16
N LEU A 133 -3.08 -1.38 -6.99
CA LEU A 133 -2.96 -0.64 -5.73
C LEU A 133 -1.52 -0.15 -5.49
N MET A 134 -0.57 -0.55 -6.33
CA MET A 134 0.83 -0.16 -6.19
C MET A 134 0.95 1.33 -6.50
N THR A 135 1.46 2.08 -5.54
CA THR A 135 1.68 3.52 -5.70
C THR A 135 3.01 3.66 -6.44
N THR A 136 2.96 4.24 -7.63
CA THR A 136 4.02 4.13 -8.66
C THR A 136 5.43 4.52 -8.18
N ALA A 137 5.58 5.33 -7.13
CA ALA A 137 6.89 5.80 -6.68
C ALA A 137 7.52 5.01 -5.52
N GLN A 138 6.74 4.47 -4.59
CA GLN A 138 7.30 3.80 -3.39
C GLN A 138 7.60 2.32 -3.65
N ASP A 139 6.82 1.69 -4.53
CA ASP A 139 6.94 0.26 -4.79
C ASP A 139 7.99 -0.06 -5.86
N GLU A 140 8.27 0.85 -6.80
CA GLU A 140 9.36 0.69 -7.78
C GLU A 140 10.74 0.71 -7.09
N ALA A 141 10.96 1.63 -6.16
CA ALA A 141 12.19 1.68 -5.38
C ALA A 141 12.36 0.45 -4.47
N LEU A 142 11.26 -0.06 -3.89
CA LEU A 142 11.27 -1.30 -3.11
C LEU A 142 11.55 -2.51 -4.02
N LEU A 143 10.93 -2.57 -5.19
CA LEU A 143 11.13 -3.63 -6.17
C LEU A 143 12.57 -3.63 -6.69
N GLU A 144 13.13 -2.47 -7.01
CA GLU A 144 14.53 -2.31 -7.38
C GLU A 144 15.47 -2.74 -6.25
N ALA A 145 15.18 -2.33 -5.01
CA ALA A 145 15.97 -2.73 -3.83
C ALA A 145 15.94 -4.25 -3.60
N LEU A 146 14.80 -4.90 -3.84
CA LEU A 146 14.66 -6.36 -3.73
C LEU A 146 15.31 -7.12 -4.90
N GLN A 147 15.46 -6.47 -6.06
CA GLN A 147 16.12 -7.03 -7.24
C GLN A 147 17.65 -6.88 -7.22
N GLN A 148 18.22 -6.08 -6.30
CA GLN A 148 19.65 -6.05 -6.03
C GLN A 148 20.11 -7.31 -5.27
N VAL A 149 19.96 -8.47 -5.91
CA VAL A 149 20.72 -9.66 -5.55
C VAL A 149 21.96 -9.63 -6.41
N ASP A 150 23.10 -9.30 -5.81
CA ASP A 150 24.40 -9.39 -6.49
C ASP A 150 24.49 -10.75 -7.17
N THR A 151 24.65 -10.75 -8.49
CA THR A 151 24.88 -11.97 -9.24
C THR A 151 26.25 -12.50 -8.84
N LEU A 152 26.27 -13.41 -7.87
CA LEU A 152 27.48 -14.14 -7.52
C LEU A 152 27.96 -14.90 -8.77
N PRO A 153 29.26 -14.86 -9.10
CA PRO A 153 29.78 -15.60 -10.24
C PRO A 153 29.42 -17.08 -10.08
N HIS A 154 29.03 -17.73 -11.18
CA HIS A 154 28.70 -19.16 -11.21
C HIS A 154 29.94 -19.98 -10.88
N ARG A 155 30.19 -20.18 -9.58
CA ARG A 155 31.29 -21.00 -9.07
C ARG A 155 30.73 -22.08 -8.18
N THR A 156 31.30 -23.26 -8.31
CA THR A 156 30.92 -24.38 -7.47
C THR A 156 31.58 -24.23 -6.09
N VAL A 157 30.96 -24.81 -5.05
CA VAL A 157 31.56 -24.84 -3.70
C VAL A 157 32.97 -25.43 -3.71
N PRO A 158 33.28 -26.50 -4.48
CA PRO A 158 34.65 -26.98 -4.67
C PRO A 158 35.62 -25.94 -5.26
N GLU A 159 35.21 -25.18 -6.27
CA GLU A 159 36.09 -24.16 -6.89
C GLU A 159 36.43 -23.02 -5.92
N LEU A 160 35.48 -22.62 -5.08
CA LEU A 160 35.72 -21.63 -4.03
C LEU A 160 36.65 -22.19 -2.94
N PHE A 161 36.50 -23.47 -2.63
CA PHE A 161 37.35 -24.17 -1.67
C PHE A 161 38.81 -24.29 -2.17
N GLU A 162 39.01 -24.67 -3.42
CA GLU A 162 40.35 -24.80 -4.02
C GLU A 162 41.12 -23.47 -4.04
N GLU A 163 40.45 -22.35 -4.34
CA GLU A 163 41.06 -21.02 -4.25
C GLU A 163 41.45 -20.65 -2.81
N GLN A 164 40.61 -21.01 -1.84
CA GLN A 164 40.90 -20.77 -0.43
C GLN A 164 42.09 -21.62 0.06
N VAL A 165 42.26 -22.83 -0.48
CA VAL A 165 43.43 -23.69 -0.23
C VAL A 165 44.70 -23.03 -0.78
N GLN A 166 44.66 -22.54 -2.02
CA GLN A 166 45.82 -21.89 -2.64
C GLN A 166 46.23 -20.59 -1.94
N SER A 167 45.27 -19.80 -1.47
CA SER A 167 45.53 -18.52 -0.81
C SER A 167 45.93 -18.64 0.67
N ALA A 168 45.58 -19.74 1.35
CA ALA A 168 45.77 -19.88 2.79
C ALA A 168 46.01 -21.33 3.28
N LEU A 169 47.00 -22.01 2.71
CA LEU A 169 47.33 -23.42 2.97
C LEU A 169 47.36 -23.82 4.45
N THR A 170 48.02 -23.01 5.29
CA THR A 170 48.25 -23.31 6.73
C THR A 170 47.14 -22.79 7.64
N ARG A 171 46.14 -22.07 7.10
CA ARG A 171 45.02 -21.55 7.89
C ARG A 171 44.10 -22.71 8.27
N THR A 172 43.59 -22.69 9.50
CA THR A 172 42.62 -23.68 9.98
C THR A 172 41.32 -23.59 9.16
N ALA A 173 40.94 -24.69 8.51
CA ALA A 173 39.72 -24.81 7.71
C ALA A 173 38.58 -25.47 8.49
N LEU A 174 38.89 -26.46 9.33
CA LEU A 174 37.91 -27.21 10.11
C LEU A 174 38.44 -27.41 11.53
N ARG A 175 37.59 -27.16 12.52
CA ARG A 175 37.90 -27.43 13.93
C ARG A 175 36.75 -28.21 14.55
N TYR A 176 37.07 -29.34 15.16
CA TYR A 176 36.14 -30.19 15.86
C TYR A 176 36.76 -30.61 17.20
N GLY A 177 36.22 -30.09 18.30
CA GLY A 177 36.85 -30.19 19.62
C GLY A 177 38.29 -29.64 19.60
N GLU A 178 39.22 -30.43 20.14
CA GLU A 178 40.67 -30.11 20.15
C GLU A 178 41.37 -30.41 18.83
N THR A 179 40.67 -31.00 17.85
CA THR A 179 41.27 -31.33 16.55
C THR A 179 41.04 -30.18 15.56
N SER A 180 42.11 -29.73 14.92
CA SER A 180 42.07 -28.74 13.85
C SER A 180 42.74 -29.24 12.59
N LEU A 181 42.10 -29.06 11.44
CA LEU A 181 42.65 -29.31 10.12
C LEU A 181 42.90 -27.98 9.40
N THR A 182 44.05 -27.86 8.77
CA THR A 182 44.35 -26.75 7.85
C THR A 182 43.67 -26.98 6.51
N TYR A 183 43.55 -25.94 5.68
CA TYR A 183 43.03 -26.07 4.32
C TYR A 183 43.79 -27.13 3.50
N GLU A 184 45.12 -27.18 3.61
CA GLU A 184 45.93 -28.22 2.95
C GLU A 184 45.65 -29.64 3.47
N ALA A 185 45.49 -29.82 4.78
CA ALA A 185 45.22 -31.12 5.37
C ALA A 185 43.83 -31.63 4.99
N LEU A 186 42.84 -30.73 5.00
CA LEU A 186 41.47 -31.04 4.60
C LEU A 186 41.38 -31.38 3.12
N ASP A 187 42.03 -30.61 2.24
CA ASP A 187 42.04 -30.85 0.79
C ASP A 187 42.62 -32.23 0.43
N ARG A 188 43.74 -32.63 1.06
CA ARG A 188 44.31 -33.97 0.82
C ARG A 188 43.33 -35.09 1.20
N GLN A 189 42.63 -34.94 2.32
CA GLN A 189 41.72 -35.95 2.83
C GLN A 189 40.43 -36.04 1.98
N THR A 190 39.86 -34.90 1.59
CA THR A 190 38.68 -34.84 0.72
C THR A 190 39.00 -35.35 -0.67
N ASN A 191 40.17 -35.03 -1.23
CA ASN A 191 40.60 -35.55 -2.53
C ASN A 191 40.83 -37.06 -2.52
N GLN A 192 41.34 -37.62 -1.42
CA GLN A 192 41.45 -39.07 -1.26
C GLN A 192 40.06 -39.73 -1.23
N MET A 193 39.12 -39.16 -0.46
CA MET A 193 37.75 -39.65 -0.39
C MET A 193 37.03 -39.54 -1.73
N ALA A 194 37.18 -38.42 -2.44
CA ALA A 194 36.59 -38.22 -3.77
C ALA A 194 37.07 -39.27 -4.78
N ARG A 195 38.36 -39.65 -4.75
CA ARG A 195 38.89 -40.74 -5.60
C ARG A 195 38.26 -42.09 -5.25
N GLN A 196 38.06 -42.39 -3.97
CA GLN A 196 37.40 -43.62 -3.53
C GLN A 196 35.94 -43.67 -3.96
N LEU A 197 35.21 -42.56 -3.82
CA LEU A 197 33.81 -42.46 -4.26
C LEU A 197 33.67 -42.66 -5.78
N ARG A 198 34.56 -42.04 -6.57
CA ARG A 198 34.62 -42.27 -8.02
C ARG A 198 34.88 -43.73 -8.39
N GLN A 199 35.75 -44.42 -7.65
CA GLN A 199 35.99 -45.86 -7.86
C GLN A 199 34.76 -46.72 -7.53
N MET A 200 33.87 -46.24 -6.66
CA MET A 200 32.60 -46.90 -6.32
C MET A 200 31.47 -46.54 -7.31
N GLY A 201 31.74 -45.71 -8.33
CA GLY A 201 30.78 -45.35 -9.37
C GLY A 201 29.84 -44.19 -9.00
N ILE A 202 30.22 -43.38 -7.99
CA ILE A 202 29.54 -42.14 -7.61
C ILE A 202 30.14 -40.95 -8.38
#